data_AF-J9Q433-F1
#
_entry.id   AF-J9Q433-F1
#
_cell.length_a   1.000
_cell.length_b   1.000
_cell.length_c   1.000
_cell.angle_alpha   90.00
_cell.angle_beta   90.00
_cell.angle_gamma   90.00
#
_symmetry.space_group_name_H-M   'P 1'
#
loop_
_entity.id
_entity.type
_entity.pdbx_description
1 polymer ?
#
loop_
_entity_poly.entity_id
_entity_poly.type
_entity_poly.pdbx_seq_one_letter_code
_entity_poly.pdbx_strand_id
1 'polypeptide(L)'
;ILFITMGAAFLGYVLPWGQMSLWGATVITNLMSAIPYLGNDLVKWLWGGFSVDNATLTRFFALHFLLPFIIAAMVMIHLLFLHQTGSSNPLGLNSNFDKIPFHPYFSIKDMMSVSLTLMFFILLSLWEAPILMDPENFIPANPLVTPVHIQPEWYFLFAYAILRSIPNKLGGVIAMVSSIAIILILPITNKSKFQGLTFYPISQIL
;
A
#
# COMPACT_ATOMS: atom_id res chain seq x y z
N ILE A 1 4.01 -2.66 8.17
CA ILE A 1 3.82 -1.25 7.70
C ILE A 1 3.13 -1.24 6.34
N LEU A 2 3.72 -1.80 5.28
CA LEU A 2 3.15 -1.82 3.92
C LEU A 2 1.64 -2.16 3.84
N PHE A 3 1.23 -3.33 4.33
CA PHE A 3 -0.20 -3.73 4.31
C PHE A 3 -1.12 -2.75 5.04
N ILE A 4 -0.66 -2.15 6.15
CA ILE A 4 -1.46 -1.20 6.94
C ILE A 4 -1.58 0.12 6.17
N THR A 5 -0.51 0.57 5.51
CA THR A 5 -0.53 1.76 4.65
C THR A 5 -1.48 1.58 3.47
N MET A 6 -1.46 0.42 2.81
CA MET A 6 -2.40 0.09 1.74
C MET A 6 -3.85 0.09 2.24
N GLY A 7 -4.10 -0.51 3.41
CA GLY A 7 -5.42 -0.48 4.05
C GLY A 7 -5.88 0.94 4.40
N ALA A 8 -4.99 1.78 4.95
CA ALA A 8 -5.30 3.17 5.27
C ALA A 8 -5.64 4.00 4.03
N ALA A 9 -4.87 3.83 2.94
CA ALA A 9 -5.14 4.49 1.67
C ALA A 9 -6.51 4.09 1.09
N PHE A 10 -6.79 2.78 1.03
CA PHE A 10 -8.08 2.27 0.59
C PHE A 10 -9.24 2.83 1.42
N LEU A 11 -9.15 2.78 2.76
CA LEU A 11 -10.22 3.30 3.62
C LEU A 11 -10.43 4.80 3.41
N GLY A 12 -9.35 5.56 3.19
CA GLY A 12 -9.41 6.99 2.90
C GLY A 12 -10.07 7.30 1.55
N TYR A 13 -9.80 6.47 0.54
CA TYR A 13 -10.41 6.60 -0.78
C TYR A 13 -11.91 6.40 -0.78
N VAL A 14 -12.46 5.64 0.17
CA VAL A 14 -13.91 5.42 0.28
C VAL A 14 -14.64 6.65 0.84
N LEU A 15 -13.96 7.52 1.58
CA LEU A 15 -14.59 8.61 2.35
C LEU A 15 -15.27 9.72 1.52
N PRO A 16 -14.74 10.14 0.34
CA PRO A 16 -15.41 11.13 -0.50
C PRO A 16 -16.78 10.69 -1.05
N TRP A 17 -17.08 9.39 -0.98
CA TRP A 17 -18.36 8.81 -1.38
C TRP A 17 -18.74 9.09 -2.85
N GLY A 18 -17.75 9.01 -3.75
CA GLY A 18 -17.95 9.02 -5.20
C GLY A 18 -18.23 7.63 -5.77
N GLN A 19 -18.44 7.54 -7.10
CA GLN A 19 -18.70 6.27 -7.77
C GLN A 19 -17.56 5.25 -7.57
N MET A 20 -16.32 5.63 -7.81
CA MET A 20 -15.18 4.75 -7.58
C MET A 20 -15.00 4.39 -6.10
N SER A 21 -15.33 5.31 -5.19
CA SER A 21 -15.30 5.07 -3.75
C SER A 21 -16.24 3.91 -3.36
N LEU A 22 -17.51 3.97 -3.77
CA LEU A 22 -18.53 2.97 -3.45
C LEU A 22 -18.22 1.61 -4.08
N TRP A 23 -17.90 1.62 -5.37
CA TRP A 23 -17.69 0.36 -6.08
C TRP A 23 -16.34 -0.26 -5.73
N GLY A 24 -15.31 0.54 -5.49
CA GLY A 24 -14.04 0.10 -4.93
C GLY A 24 -14.24 -0.55 -3.56
N ALA A 25 -15.01 0.08 -2.67
CA ALA A 25 -15.38 -0.51 -1.38
C ALA A 25 -16.08 -1.85 -1.57
N THR A 26 -17.05 -1.91 -2.48
CA THR A 26 -17.82 -3.13 -2.76
C THR A 26 -16.94 -4.26 -3.28
N VAL A 27 -16.06 -4.00 -4.25
CA VAL A 27 -15.19 -5.02 -4.83
C VAL A 27 -14.15 -5.51 -3.82
N ILE A 28 -13.43 -4.61 -3.16
CA ILE A 28 -12.31 -4.96 -2.28
C ILE A 28 -12.80 -5.72 -1.05
N THR A 29 -13.89 -5.28 -0.43
CA THR A 29 -14.44 -5.98 0.74
C THR A 29 -15.03 -7.34 0.37
N ASN A 30 -15.62 -7.47 -0.82
CA ASN A 30 -16.10 -8.75 -1.33
C ASN A 30 -14.99 -9.77 -1.57
N LEU A 31 -13.71 -9.38 -1.63
CA LEU A 31 -12.61 -10.36 -1.71
C LEU A 31 -12.61 -11.30 -0.48
N MET A 32 -13.10 -10.84 0.68
CA MET A 32 -13.24 -11.67 1.89
C MET A 32 -14.25 -12.82 1.71
N SER A 33 -15.21 -12.69 0.79
CA SER A 33 -16.15 -13.77 0.47
C SER A 33 -15.49 -14.98 -0.19
N ALA A 34 -14.22 -14.88 -0.60
CA ALA A 34 -13.44 -16.02 -1.06
C ALA A 34 -13.03 -16.97 0.08
N ILE A 35 -13.08 -16.53 1.34
CA ILE A 35 -12.74 -17.37 2.50
C ILE A 35 -13.78 -18.48 2.64
N PRO A 36 -13.39 -19.77 2.60
CA PRO A 36 -14.32 -20.88 2.74
C PRO A 36 -15.08 -20.82 4.06
N TYR A 37 -16.37 -21.18 4.03
CA TYR A 37 -17.29 -21.26 5.17
C TYR A 37 -17.67 -19.92 5.82
N LEU A 38 -16.71 -19.03 6.09
CA LEU A 38 -16.92 -17.79 6.84
C LEU A 38 -17.02 -16.52 5.98
N GLY A 39 -16.66 -16.60 4.69
CA GLY A 39 -16.45 -15.41 3.86
C GLY A 39 -17.67 -14.49 3.77
N ASN A 40 -18.87 -15.04 3.57
CA ASN A 40 -20.09 -14.23 3.45
C ASN A 40 -20.46 -13.52 4.75
N ASP A 41 -20.25 -14.18 5.89
CA ASP A 41 -20.52 -13.59 7.21
C ASP A 41 -19.52 -12.49 7.54
N LEU A 42 -18.24 -12.66 7.17
CA LEU A 42 -17.21 -11.63 7.30
C LEU A 42 -17.53 -10.39 6.46
N VAL A 43 -18.02 -10.56 5.24
CA VAL A 43 -18.42 -9.44 4.37
C VAL A 43 -19.58 -8.67 4.98
N LYS A 44 -20.65 -9.35 5.40
CA LYS A 44 -21.81 -8.71 6.05
C LYS A 44 -21.42 -8.04 7.37
N TRP A 45 -20.56 -8.69 8.16
CA TRP A 45 -20.03 -8.12 9.39
C TRP A 45 -19.22 -6.86 9.12
N LEU A 46 -18.43 -6.83 8.04
CA LEU A 46 -17.62 -5.67 7.68
C LEU A 46 -18.48 -4.51 7.17
N TRP A 47 -19.53 -4.80 6.39
CA TRP A 47 -20.50 -3.80 5.95
C TRP A 47 -21.43 -3.31 7.06
N GLY A 48 -21.70 -4.15 8.07
CA GLY A 48 -22.75 -3.87 9.05
C GLY A 48 -24.14 -3.92 8.43
N GLY A 49 -24.32 -4.69 7.35
CA GLY A 49 -25.54 -4.74 6.54
C GLY A 49 -25.42 -5.70 5.36
N PHE A 50 -26.35 -5.60 4.40
CA PHE A 50 -26.38 -6.45 3.21
C PHE A 50 -25.59 -5.90 2.03
N SER A 51 -25.22 -4.62 2.06
CA SER A 51 -24.45 -3.92 1.05
C SER A 51 -23.59 -2.83 1.72
N VAL A 52 -22.66 -2.25 0.95
CA VAL A 52 -21.94 -1.05 1.38
C VAL A 52 -22.94 0.10 1.51
N ASP A 53 -23.03 0.69 2.71
CA ASP A 53 -23.96 1.76 3.05
C ASP A 53 -23.38 2.65 4.17
N ASN A 54 -24.18 3.53 4.77
CA ASN A 54 -23.79 4.48 5.81
C ASN A 54 -23.08 3.83 7.02
N ALA A 55 -23.51 2.63 7.43
CA ALA A 55 -22.85 1.88 8.49
C ALA A 55 -21.39 1.54 8.14
N THR A 56 -21.13 1.13 6.89
CA THR A 56 -19.79 0.88 6.37
C THR A 56 -18.96 2.16 6.37
N LEU A 57 -19.50 3.25 5.84
CA LEU A 57 -18.78 4.53 5.71
C LEU A 57 -18.33 5.08 7.07
N THR A 58 -19.24 5.07 8.06
CA THR A 58 -18.95 5.57 9.41
C THR A 58 -17.82 4.76 10.07
N ARG A 59 -17.81 3.44 9.89
CA ARG A 59 -16.75 2.57 10.42
C ARG A 59 -15.44 2.76 9.67
N PHE A 60 -15.50 2.92 8.36
CA PHE A 60 -14.32 3.14 7.53
C PHE A 60 -13.65 4.47 7.87
N PHE A 61 -14.43 5.52 8.17
CA PHE A 61 -13.89 6.77 8.69
C PHE A 61 -13.15 6.57 10.02
N ALA A 62 -13.77 5.89 10.98
CA ALA A 62 -13.14 5.63 12.28
C ALA A 62 -11.85 4.80 12.15
N LEU A 63 -11.85 3.79 11.28
CA LEU A 63 -10.66 2.99 11.00
C LEU A 63 -9.59 3.79 10.25
N HIS A 64 -9.95 4.56 9.23
CA HIS A 64 -9.03 5.43 8.50
C HIS A 64 -8.37 6.44 9.43
N PHE A 65 -9.10 6.98 10.40
CA PHE A 65 -8.54 7.86 11.42
C PHE A 65 -7.55 7.13 12.34
N LEU A 66 -7.86 5.90 12.76
CA LEU A 66 -7.02 5.12 13.68
C LEU A 66 -5.72 4.61 13.04
N LEU A 67 -5.77 4.11 11.80
CA LEU A 67 -4.64 3.41 11.17
C LEU A 67 -3.35 4.25 11.07
N PRO A 68 -3.37 5.56 10.76
CA PRO A 68 -2.17 6.39 10.76
C PRO A 68 -1.41 6.38 12.09
N PHE A 69 -2.11 6.35 13.23
CA PHE A 69 -1.46 6.25 14.54
C PHE A 69 -0.82 4.88 14.76
N ILE A 70 -1.47 3.81 14.29
CA ILE A 70 -0.88 2.47 14.30
C ILE A 70 0.36 2.41 13.40
N ILE A 71 0.31 3.04 12.22
CA ILE A 71 1.47 3.14 11.32
C ILE A 71 2.62 3.87 12.02
N ALA A 72 2.36 4.99 12.70
CA ALA A 72 3.37 5.72 13.45
C ALA A 72 4.03 4.85 14.54
N ALA A 73 3.23 4.10 15.31
CA ALA A 73 3.75 3.15 16.30
C ALA A 73 4.61 2.05 15.65
N MET A 74 4.16 1.49 14.52
CA MET A 74 4.92 0.49 13.77
C MET A 74 6.22 1.05 13.19
N VAL A 75 6.26 2.32 12.79
CA VAL A 75 7.49 3.01 12.35
C VAL A 75 8.48 3.14 13.52
N MET A 76 8.03 3.45 14.73
CA MET A 76 8.91 3.47 15.90
C MET A 76 9.52 2.09 16.19
N ILE A 77 8.73 1.02 16.11
CA ILE A 77 9.23 -0.36 16.24
C ILE A 77 10.23 -0.67 15.12
N HIS A 78 9.93 -0.29 13.89
CA HIS A 78 10.83 -0.47 12.75
C HIS A 78 12.19 0.24 12.96
N LEU A 79 12.17 1.49 13.41
CA LEU A 79 13.38 2.26 13.70
C LEU A 79 14.17 1.67 14.88
N LEU A 80 13.50 1.12 15.89
CA LEU A 80 14.15 0.43 17.00
C LEU A 80 14.96 -0.78 16.52
N PHE A 81 14.39 -1.61 15.65
CA PHE A 81 15.14 -2.73 15.05
C PHE A 81 16.27 -2.26 14.15
N LEU A 82 16.04 -1.20 13.35
CA LEU A 82 17.09 -0.62 12.53
C LEU A 82 18.26 -0.10 13.38
N HIS A 83 17.99 0.51 14.54
CA HIS A 83 19.02 1.03 15.43
C HIS A 83 19.87 -0.08 16.09
N GLN A 84 19.35 -1.30 16.24
CA GLN A 84 20.11 -2.41 16.80
C GLN A 84 21.25 -2.86 15.88
N THR A 85 21.04 -2.85 14.56
CA THR A 85 22.04 -3.28 13.57
C THR A 85 22.74 -2.12 12.87
N GLY A 86 22.11 -0.95 12.83
CA GLY A 86 22.47 0.16 11.95
C GLY A 86 22.06 -0.09 10.50
N SER A 87 22.23 0.95 9.67
CA SER A 87 21.98 0.88 8.22
C SER A 87 23.05 0.07 7.49
N SER A 88 22.65 -0.67 6.46
CA SER A 88 23.57 -1.25 5.48
C SER A 88 24.14 -0.17 4.54
N ASN A 89 25.09 -0.55 3.69
CA ASN A 89 25.68 0.33 2.66
C ASN A 89 25.67 -0.35 1.28
N PRO A 90 25.90 0.39 0.18
CA PRO A 90 25.82 -0.15 -1.18
C PRO A 90 26.77 -1.32 -1.46
N LEU A 91 27.89 -1.43 -0.74
CA LEU A 91 28.85 -2.53 -0.91
C LEU A 91 28.42 -3.81 -0.17
N GLY A 92 27.42 -3.72 0.73
CA GLY A 92 26.98 -4.84 1.55
C GLY A 92 28.02 -5.33 2.56
N LEU A 93 29.05 -4.52 2.84
CA LEU A 93 30.12 -4.84 3.79
C LEU A 93 29.83 -4.24 5.16
N ASN A 94 30.58 -4.63 6.19
CA ASN A 94 30.46 -4.02 7.51
C ASN A 94 30.98 -2.57 7.48
N SER A 95 30.14 -1.58 7.77
CA SER A 95 30.52 -0.15 7.76
C SER A 95 31.16 0.35 9.07
N ASN A 96 31.36 -0.51 10.09
CA ASN A 96 31.82 -0.07 11.42
C ASN A 96 33.19 0.62 11.42
N PHE A 97 34.05 0.35 10.43
CA PHE A 97 35.39 0.96 10.36
C PHE A 97 35.38 2.41 9.87
N ASP A 98 34.29 2.86 9.25
CA ASP A 98 34.17 4.20 8.66
C ASP A 98 32.76 4.78 8.91
N LYS A 99 32.40 4.89 10.19
CA LYS A 99 31.15 5.55 10.59
C LYS A 99 31.36 7.05 10.73
N ILE A 100 30.44 7.80 10.14
CA ILE A 100 30.31 9.25 10.35
C ILE A 100 29.05 9.54 11.20
N PRO A 101 29.03 10.62 11.98
CA PRO A 101 27.84 10.99 12.74
C PRO A 101 26.67 11.34 11.81
N PHE A 102 25.44 11.10 12.27
CA PHE A 102 24.24 11.41 11.49
C PHE A 102 24.12 12.92 11.21
N HIS A 103 24.33 13.73 12.23
CA HIS A 103 24.40 15.19 12.12
C HIS A 103 25.88 15.65 12.03
N PRO A 104 26.24 16.55 11.10
CA PRO A 104 25.37 17.27 10.17
C PRO A 104 25.13 16.55 8.83
N TYR A 105 25.92 15.50 8.53
CA TYR A 105 26.04 14.94 7.19
C TYR A 105 24.72 14.43 6.59
N PHE A 106 24.09 13.46 7.24
CA PHE A 106 22.82 12.91 6.79
C PHE A 106 21.65 13.86 7.03
N SER A 107 21.71 14.69 8.08
CA SER A 107 20.68 15.72 8.30
C SER A 107 20.56 16.70 7.13
N ILE A 108 21.69 17.21 6.61
CA ILE A 108 21.70 18.13 5.46
C ILE A 108 21.26 17.41 4.18
N LYS A 109 21.75 16.18 3.97
CA LYS A 109 21.35 15.35 2.82
C LYS A 109 19.84 15.09 2.81
N ASP A 110 19.26 14.74 3.96
CA ASP A 110 17.84 14.47 4.10
C ASP A 110 17.02 15.74 3.87
N MET A 111 17.45 16.90 4.40
CA MET A 111 16.78 18.19 4.15
C MET A 111 16.72 18.55 2.65
N MET A 112 17.77 18.24 1.89
CA MET A 112 17.74 18.41 0.43
C MET A 112 16.73 17.47 -0.24
N SER A 113 16.63 16.22 0.21
CA SER A 113 15.64 15.28 -0.35
C SER A 113 14.20 15.68 -0.01
N VAL A 114 13.97 16.17 1.22
CA VAL A 114 12.67 16.67 1.67
C VAL A 114 12.27 17.91 0.86
N SER A 115 13.18 18.87 0.65
CA SER A 115 12.86 20.06 -0.14
C SER A 115 12.53 19.73 -1.60
N LEU A 116 13.25 18.79 -2.22
CA LEU A 116 12.95 18.31 -3.57
C LEU A 116 11.60 17.58 -3.65
N THR A 117 11.31 16.66 -2.73
CA THR A 117 10.02 15.94 -2.71
C THR A 117 8.85 16.88 -2.46
N LEU A 118 8.99 17.85 -1.55
CA LEU A 118 7.98 18.88 -1.30
C LEU A 118 7.78 19.79 -2.53
N MET A 119 8.85 20.16 -3.22
CA MET A 119 8.75 20.92 -4.46
C MET A 119 7.91 20.17 -5.51
N PHE A 120 8.19 18.89 -5.75
CA PHE A 120 7.39 18.09 -6.69
C PHE A 120 5.95 17.91 -6.23
N PHE A 121 5.72 17.71 -4.94
CA PHE A 121 4.37 17.60 -4.38
C PHE A 121 3.56 18.89 -4.55
N ILE A 122 4.19 20.06 -4.32
CA ILE A 122 3.57 21.37 -4.52
C ILE A 122 3.28 21.59 -6.01
N LEU A 123 4.22 21.28 -6.90
CA LEU A 123 4.01 21.38 -8.35
C LEU A 123 2.83 20.52 -8.81
N LEU A 124 2.75 19.27 -8.34
CA LEU A 124 1.64 18.38 -8.62
C LEU A 124 0.30 18.96 -8.14
N SER A 125 0.28 19.49 -6.91
CA SER A 125 -0.94 20.00 -6.28
C SER A 125 -1.44 21.32 -6.89
N LEU A 126 -0.53 22.19 -7.36
CA LEU A 126 -0.88 23.51 -7.88
C LEU A 126 -1.06 23.55 -9.40
N TRP A 127 -0.33 22.72 -10.14
CA TRP A 127 -0.39 22.74 -11.60
C TRP A 127 -1.53 21.88 -12.12
N GLU A 128 -1.62 20.61 -11.70
CA GLU A 128 -2.61 19.64 -12.21
C GLU A 128 -3.05 18.68 -11.09
N ALA A 129 -3.74 19.21 -10.08
CA ALA A 129 -4.20 18.45 -8.91
C ALA A 129 -4.95 17.13 -9.22
N PRO A 130 -5.83 17.05 -10.24
CA PRO A 130 -6.59 15.83 -10.50
C PRO A 130 -5.86 14.80 -11.37
N ILE A 131 -4.60 15.03 -11.80
CA ILE A 131 -3.93 14.16 -12.77
C ILE A 131 -3.78 12.70 -12.31
N LEU A 132 -3.70 12.47 -10.99
CA LEU A 132 -3.61 11.14 -10.38
C LEU A 132 -4.96 10.59 -9.90
N MET A 133 -6.06 11.33 -10.12
CA MET A 133 -7.40 10.96 -9.67
C MET A 133 -8.24 10.41 -10.82
N ASP A 134 -9.15 9.50 -10.49
CA ASP A 134 -10.14 9.04 -11.44
C ASP A 134 -11.30 10.06 -11.54
N PRO A 135 -11.63 10.60 -12.72
CA PRO A 135 -12.70 11.58 -12.90
C PRO A 135 -14.07 11.10 -12.39
N GLU A 136 -14.32 9.79 -12.42
CA GLU A 136 -15.61 9.25 -12.00
C GLU A 136 -15.83 9.36 -10.48
N ASN A 137 -14.77 9.56 -9.69
CA ASN A 137 -14.92 9.78 -8.25
C ASN A 137 -15.45 11.18 -7.89
N PHE A 138 -15.59 12.09 -8.87
CA PHE A 138 -16.32 13.35 -8.71
C PHE A 138 -17.83 13.19 -8.88
N ILE A 139 -18.30 12.04 -9.39
CA ILE A 139 -19.72 11.72 -9.49
C ILE A 139 -20.15 11.10 -8.16
N PRO A 140 -21.21 11.60 -7.50
CA PRO A 140 -21.73 11.01 -6.27
C PRO A 140 -22.06 9.51 -6.45
N ALA A 141 -21.79 8.72 -5.43
CA ALA A 141 -22.02 7.28 -5.44
C ALA A 141 -23.47 6.91 -5.79
N ASN A 142 -23.64 6.01 -6.76
CA ASN A 142 -24.93 5.43 -7.10
C ASN A 142 -24.86 3.89 -7.03
N PRO A 143 -25.51 3.25 -6.04
CA PRO A 143 -25.45 1.80 -5.86
C PRO A 143 -26.14 1.00 -6.96
N LEU A 144 -26.92 1.64 -7.83
CA LEU A 144 -27.63 0.99 -8.92
C LEU A 144 -26.88 1.05 -10.26
N VAL A 145 -25.82 1.86 -10.35
CA VAL A 145 -25.09 2.10 -11.61
C VAL A 145 -23.60 1.91 -11.38
N THR A 146 -23.08 0.76 -11.83
CA THR A 146 -21.64 0.53 -11.97
C THR A 146 -21.11 1.33 -13.14
N PRO A 147 -20.00 2.06 -12.98
CA PRO A 147 -19.37 2.68 -14.12
C PRO A 147 -18.79 1.68 -15.12
N VAL A 148 -18.59 2.14 -16.35
CA VAL A 148 -18.17 1.29 -17.48
C VAL A 148 -16.75 0.75 -17.29
N HIS A 149 -15.85 1.57 -16.72
CA HIS A 149 -14.45 1.23 -16.52
C HIS A 149 -14.05 1.37 -15.05
N ILE A 150 -14.49 0.42 -14.22
CA ILE A 150 -14.04 0.35 -12.83
C ILE A 150 -12.61 -0.17 -12.72
N GLN A 151 -11.75 0.65 -12.13
CA GLN A 151 -10.36 0.32 -11.83
C GLN A 151 -9.96 0.93 -10.48
N PRO A 152 -9.00 0.33 -9.78
CA PRO A 152 -8.45 0.97 -8.59
C PRO A 152 -7.46 2.07 -8.99
N GLU A 153 -7.01 2.80 -7.98
CA GLU A 153 -6.00 3.82 -8.08
C GLU A 153 -4.68 3.25 -8.59
N TRP A 154 -3.88 4.12 -9.22
CA TRP A 154 -2.68 3.73 -9.96
C TRP A 154 -1.69 2.86 -9.16
N TYR A 155 -1.55 3.11 -7.87
CA TYR A 155 -0.66 2.35 -6.97
C TYR A 155 -1.16 0.94 -6.62
N PHE A 156 -2.40 0.59 -6.97
CA PHE A 156 -2.96 -0.76 -6.83
C PHE A 156 -3.09 -1.53 -8.14
N LEU A 157 -2.81 -0.90 -9.30
CA LEU A 157 -3.01 -1.53 -10.61
C LEU A 157 -2.23 -2.84 -10.79
N PHE A 158 -1.02 -2.95 -10.24
CA PHE A 158 -0.23 -4.19 -10.35
C PHE A 158 -0.92 -5.37 -9.64
N ALA A 159 -1.45 -5.15 -8.44
CA ALA A 159 -2.14 -6.18 -7.66
C ALA A 159 -3.48 -6.54 -8.31
N TYR A 160 -4.19 -5.53 -8.82
CA TYR A 160 -5.42 -5.72 -9.58
C TYR A 160 -5.21 -6.52 -10.87
N ALA A 161 -4.14 -6.25 -11.61
CA ALA A 161 -3.79 -7.03 -12.79
C ALA A 161 -3.57 -8.50 -12.43
N ILE A 162 -2.79 -8.79 -11.39
CA ILE A 162 -2.55 -10.16 -10.90
C ILE A 162 -3.85 -10.86 -10.50
N LEU A 163 -4.74 -10.17 -9.78
CA LEU A 163 -6.06 -10.68 -9.40
C LEU A 163 -6.87 -11.10 -10.64
N ARG A 164 -6.90 -10.25 -11.67
CA ARG A 164 -7.67 -10.49 -12.90
C ARG A 164 -7.03 -11.50 -13.86
N SER A 165 -5.73 -11.75 -13.75
CA SER A 165 -5.03 -12.74 -14.59
C SER A 165 -5.43 -14.19 -14.27
N ILE A 166 -6.05 -14.45 -13.13
CA ILE A 166 -6.42 -15.81 -12.69
C ILE A 166 -7.94 -15.99 -12.81
N PRO A 167 -8.43 -16.89 -13.69
CA PRO A 167 -9.85 -17.13 -13.89
C PRO A 167 -10.46 -18.01 -12.77
N ASN A 168 -10.16 -17.69 -11.52
CA ASN A 168 -10.69 -18.34 -10.33
C ASN A 168 -10.76 -17.32 -9.19
N LYS A 169 -11.93 -17.18 -8.54
CA LYS A 169 -12.13 -16.20 -7.47
C LYS A 169 -11.16 -16.38 -6.30
N LEU A 170 -11.04 -17.60 -5.78
CA LEU A 170 -10.15 -17.91 -4.66
C LEU A 170 -8.68 -17.78 -5.06
N GLY A 171 -8.31 -18.38 -6.20
CA GLY A 171 -6.94 -18.33 -6.72
C GLY A 171 -6.46 -16.90 -7.00
N GLY A 172 -7.32 -16.06 -7.56
CA GLY A 172 -7.02 -14.65 -7.80
C GLY A 172 -6.78 -13.87 -6.51
N VAL A 173 -7.63 -14.06 -5.49
CA VAL A 173 -7.46 -13.40 -4.18
C VAL A 173 -6.16 -13.85 -3.50
N ILE A 174 -5.88 -15.16 -3.50
CA ILE A 174 -4.63 -15.71 -2.94
C ILE A 174 -3.43 -15.15 -3.69
N ALA A 175 -3.45 -15.13 -5.02
CA ALA A 175 -2.35 -14.63 -5.82
C ALA A 175 -2.09 -13.14 -5.57
N MET A 176 -3.14 -12.33 -5.54
CA MET A 176 -3.04 -10.89 -5.25
C MET A 176 -2.36 -10.65 -3.89
N VAL A 177 -2.84 -11.29 -2.81
CA VAL A 177 -2.24 -11.15 -1.48
C VAL A 177 -0.81 -11.68 -1.47
N SER A 178 -0.57 -12.82 -2.13
CA SER A 178 0.75 -13.42 -2.22
C SER A 178 1.75 -12.53 -2.96
N SER A 179 1.33 -11.75 -3.95
CA SER A 179 2.22 -10.84 -4.69
C SER A 179 2.84 -9.75 -3.81
N ILE A 180 2.15 -9.37 -2.73
CA ILE A 180 2.66 -8.43 -1.74
C ILE A 180 3.40 -9.19 -0.64
N ALA A 181 2.86 -10.32 -0.17
CA ALA A 181 3.45 -11.11 0.91
C ALA A 181 4.74 -11.85 0.51
N ILE A 182 5.02 -12.00 -0.79
CA ILE A 182 6.23 -12.67 -1.31
C ILE A 182 7.52 -12.01 -0.81
N ILE A 183 7.49 -10.73 -0.43
CA ILE A 183 8.65 -10.04 0.16
C ILE A 183 9.13 -10.72 1.46
N LEU A 184 8.25 -11.42 2.18
CA LEU A 184 8.58 -12.10 3.43
C LEU A 184 9.46 -13.34 3.22
N ILE A 185 9.42 -13.94 2.05
CA ILE A 185 10.24 -15.13 1.75
C ILE A 185 11.64 -14.77 1.23
N LEU A 186 11.87 -13.52 0.81
CA LEU A 186 13.15 -13.07 0.24
C LEU A 186 14.37 -13.34 1.13
N PRO A 187 14.34 -13.13 2.46
CA PRO A 187 15.48 -13.44 3.32
C PRO A 187 15.83 -14.93 3.35
N ILE A 188 14.86 -15.81 3.08
CA ILE A 188 15.00 -17.27 3.16
C ILE A 188 15.44 -17.84 1.79
N THR A 189 14.97 -17.25 0.70
CA THR A 189 15.28 -17.72 -0.66
C THR A 189 16.57 -17.17 -1.23
N ASN A 190 17.11 -16.09 -0.65
CA ASN A 190 18.35 -15.51 -1.14
C ASN A 190 19.55 -16.46 -0.93
N LYS A 191 20.19 -16.87 -2.03
CA LYS A 191 21.39 -17.72 -2.04
C LYS A 191 22.67 -16.94 -2.33
N SER A 192 22.60 -15.60 -2.43
CA SER A 192 23.77 -14.77 -2.70
C SER A 192 24.79 -14.90 -1.57
N LYS A 193 26.08 -14.95 -1.93
CA LYS A 193 27.18 -14.99 -0.96
C LYS A 193 27.52 -13.58 -0.44
N PHE A 194 27.37 -12.57 -1.28
CA PHE A 194 27.51 -11.17 -0.90
C PHE A 194 26.13 -10.57 -0.60
N GLN A 195 26.09 -9.62 0.34
CA GLN A 195 24.90 -8.86 0.65
C GLN A 195 24.70 -7.77 -0.43
N GLY A 196 23.49 -7.70 -1.00
CA GLY A 196 23.17 -6.78 -2.09
C GLY A 196 23.51 -7.31 -3.50
N LEU A 197 23.13 -6.55 -4.51
CA LEU A 197 23.23 -6.94 -5.93
C LEU A 197 24.40 -6.29 -6.67
N THR A 198 25.14 -5.37 -6.03
CA THR A 198 26.20 -4.56 -6.67
C THR A 198 27.27 -5.40 -7.36
N PHE A 199 27.59 -6.57 -6.82
CA PHE A 199 28.57 -7.50 -7.39
C PHE A 199 27.94 -8.70 -8.13
N TYR A 200 26.65 -8.63 -8.45
CA TYR A 200 25.92 -9.65 -9.21
C TYR A 200 25.29 -9.07 -10.48
N PRO A 201 26.06 -8.87 -11.57
CA PRO A 201 25.55 -8.24 -12.79
C PRO A 201 24.33 -8.94 -13.38
N ILE A 202 24.31 -10.28 -13.36
CA ILE A 202 23.16 -11.06 -13.86
C ILE A 202 21.90 -10.74 -13.06
N SER A 203 22.00 -10.63 -11.73
CA SER A 203 20.87 -10.31 -10.85
C SER A 203 20.50 -8.83 -10.81
N GLN A 204 21.30 -7.94 -11.38
CA GLN A 204 20.88 -6.54 -11.60
C GLN A 204 20.02 -6.40 -12.85
N ILE A 205 20.22 -7.29 -13.84
CA ILE A 205 19.54 -7.27 -15.13
C ILE A 205 18.24 -8.09 -15.07
N LEU A 206 18.28 -9.25 -14.42
CA LEU A 206 17.17 -10.19 -14.27
C LEU A 206 16.49 -10.01 -12.91
#